data_AF-A0A064CAN6-F1
#
_entry.id   AF-A0A064CAN6-F1
#
_cell.length_a   1.000
_cell.length_b   1.000
_cell.length_c   1.000
_cell.angle_alpha   90.00
_cell.angle_beta   90.00
_cell.angle_gamma   90.00
#
_symmetry.space_group_name_H-M   'P 1'
#
loop_
_entity.id
_entity.type
_entity.pdbx_description
1 polymer ?
#
loop_
_entity_poly.entity_id
_entity_poly.type
_entity_poly.pdbx_seq_one_letter_code
_entity_poly.pdbx_strand_id
1 'polypeptide(L)'
;MTEQTRVRRGPITRNATGLTSAEAFVIIAIATILLTRLYLQLTGYPQVGGGDLHIAHALWSGALMMLALLVGWMVIGSRPRSLAVVLGGIGFGLFLDEVGKFVTKDNDYFYGPAAEIMYILVCLILAGARLVRAIRPLSARECLASSAAIATDGVARGLPDHRREIGLRLVEYARDRGASTDDVEHVRALLLSAARATDRGYRARRWAQRLIPNVFRSPKWVPWVGWLLVAGAVLGLLFHALGIALGGYFYQDSHVSIHLAGKTPATIILMVGAALTLAMALPAMIALRRTTTLWPLRLLRTGALVFTLLSALVHFATEGFAALITLSIGLFGLAILSYQVDVAAQRAAPRPPTGSAE
;
A
#
# COMPACT_ATOMS: atom_id res chain seq x y z
N MET A 1 38.06 6.49 32.79
CA MET A 1 37.56 7.38 31.72
C MET A 1 37.19 6.50 30.54
N THR A 2 35.95 6.00 30.51
CA THR A 2 35.50 5.04 29.49
C THR A 2 35.23 5.77 28.19
N GLU A 3 36.01 5.45 27.17
CA GLU A 3 35.79 5.89 25.79
C GLU A 3 34.40 5.42 25.33
N GLN A 4 33.40 6.30 25.46
CA GLN A 4 32.17 6.16 24.71
C GLN A 4 32.53 6.30 23.23
N THR A 5 32.66 5.17 22.55
CA THR A 5 32.72 5.11 21.09
C THR A 5 31.58 5.97 20.53
N ARG A 6 31.93 7.13 19.98
CA ARG A 6 30.98 8.03 19.32
C ARG A 6 30.38 7.27 18.15
N VAL A 7 29.23 6.63 18.37
CA VAL A 7 28.44 6.01 17.31
C VAL A 7 28.10 7.12 16.32
N ARG A 8 28.78 7.13 15.17
CA ARG A 8 28.62 8.11 14.09
C ARG A 8 27.14 8.31 13.83
N ARG A 9 26.67 9.54 14.07
CA ARG A 9 25.29 9.94 13.78
C ARG A 9 25.18 10.04 12.26
N GLY A 10 24.39 9.16 11.65
CA GLY A 10 24.03 9.31 10.25
C GLY A 10 23.15 10.56 10.05
N PRO A 11 23.14 11.15 8.85
CA PRO A 11 22.39 12.37 8.58
C PRO A 11 20.86 12.18 8.61
N ILE A 12 20.36 10.94 8.62
CA ILE A 12 18.95 10.60 8.44
C ILE A 12 18.47 9.73 9.60
N THR A 13 17.33 10.08 10.20
CA THR A 13 16.62 9.25 11.20
C THR A 13 15.31 8.77 10.59
N ARG A 14 15.16 7.45 10.41
CA ARG A 14 13.94 6.88 9.81
C ARG A 14 12.80 6.85 10.81
N ASN A 15 11.61 7.16 10.33
CA ASN A 15 10.37 7.04 11.09
C ASN A 15 9.82 5.61 10.99
N ALA A 16 9.56 4.97 12.13
CA ALA A 16 9.00 3.61 12.20
C ALA A 16 7.66 3.46 11.45
N THR A 17 6.89 4.54 11.32
CA THR A 17 5.58 4.59 10.62
C THR A 17 5.66 5.12 9.18
N GLY A 18 6.87 5.48 8.71
CA GLY A 18 7.09 6.08 7.39
C GLY A 18 6.69 5.15 6.24
N LEU A 19 7.03 3.86 6.34
CA LEU A 19 6.68 2.87 5.29
C LEU A 19 5.17 2.74 5.10
N THR A 20 4.41 2.65 6.19
CA THR A 20 2.94 2.55 6.12
C THR A 20 2.33 3.80 5.50
N SER A 21 2.95 4.97 5.71
CA SER A 21 2.51 6.23 5.10
C SER A 21 2.79 6.25 3.59
N ALA A 22 3.96 5.76 3.16
CA ALA A 22 4.31 5.64 1.74
C ALA A 22 3.42 4.62 1.01
N GLU A 23 3.15 3.46 1.62
CA GLU A 23 2.23 2.47 1.07
C GLU A 23 0.80 3.04 0.95
N ALA A 24 0.33 3.76 1.98
CA ALA A 24 -0.98 4.41 1.94
C ALA A 24 -1.05 5.50 0.84
N PHE A 25 -0.01 6.32 0.69
CA PHE A 25 0.11 7.31 -0.39
C PHE A 25 -0.07 6.66 -1.77
N VAL A 26 0.67 5.57 -2.03
CA VAL A 26 0.60 4.86 -3.32
C VAL A 26 -0.77 4.23 -3.54
N ILE A 27 -1.36 3.59 -2.51
CA ILE A 27 -2.70 3.00 -2.62
C ILE A 27 -3.74 4.07 -2.95
N ILE A 28 -3.65 5.25 -2.31
CA ILE A 28 -4.57 6.36 -2.56
C ILE A 28 -4.37 6.92 -3.98
N ALA A 29 -3.14 7.02 -4.45
CA ALA A 29 -2.85 7.46 -5.82
C ALA A 29 -3.45 6.52 -6.87
N ILE A 30 -3.23 5.21 -6.72
CA ILE A 30 -3.80 4.20 -7.62
C ILE A 30 -5.33 4.22 -7.57
N ALA A 31 -5.91 4.28 -6.36
CA ALA A 31 -7.36 4.39 -6.21
C ALA A 31 -7.91 5.65 -6.89
N THR A 32 -7.18 6.77 -6.80
CA THR A 32 -7.55 8.03 -7.44
C THR A 32 -7.54 7.92 -8.97
N ILE A 33 -6.51 7.30 -9.57
CA ILE A 33 -6.46 7.02 -11.02
C ILE A 33 -7.69 6.20 -11.43
N LEU A 34 -7.93 5.08 -10.74
CA LEU A 34 -9.03 4.17 -11.08
C LEU A 34 -10.41 4.84 -10.96
N LEU A 35 -10.63 5.62 -9.90
CA LEU A 35 -11.88 6.36 -9.69
C LEU A 35 -12.06 7.49 -10.71
N THR A 36 -10.99 8.21 -11.05
CA THR A 36 -11.05 9.32 -12.02
C THR A 36 -11.39 8.78 -13.40
N ARG A 37 -10.75 7.69 -13.84
CA ARG A 37 -11.08 7.07 -15.12
C ARG A 37 -12.47 6.46 -15.16
N LEU A 38 -12.93 5.85 -14.08
CA LEU A 38 -14.32 5.38 -13.97
C LEU A 38 -15.31 6.54 -14.12
N TYR A 39 -15.04 7.66 -13.43
CA TYR A 39 -15.87 8.86 -13.53
C TYR A 39 -15.90 9.42 -14.96
N LEU A 40 -14.75 9.57 -15.62
CA LEU A 40 -14.65 10.08 -16.98
C LEU A 40 -15.43 9.20 -17.96
N GLN A 41 -15.35 7.88 -17.82
CA GLN A 41 -16.12 6.95 -18.66
C GLN A 41 -17.63 7.09 -18.44
N LEU A 42 -18.09 7.13 -17.19
CA LEU A 42 -19.51 7.25 -16.85
C LEU A 42 -20.11 8.57 -17.33
N THR A 43 -19.29 9.61 -17.44
CA THR A 43 -19.71 10.95 -17.85
C THR A 43 -19.41 11.26 -19.32
N GLY A 44 -18.81 10.33 -20.07
CA GLY A 44 -18.52 10.50 -21.49
C GLY A 44 -17.39 11.49 -21.78
N TYR A 45 -16.38 11.57 -20.91
CA TYR A 45 -15.24 12.49 -21.02
C TYR A 45 -15.66 13.97 -21.09
N PRO A 46 -16.37 14.48 -20.07
CA PRO A 46 -16.84 15.85 -20.06
C PRO A 46 -15.63 16.80 -20.06
N GLN A 47 -15.66 17.77 -20.96
CA GLN A 47 -14.65 18.83 -20.97
C GLN A 47 -14.92 19.78 -19.79
N VAL A 48 -13.99 19.84 -18.84
CA VAL A 48 -14.05 20.77 -17.71
C VAL A 48 -13.32 22.06 -18.11
N GLY A 49 -14.09 23.04 -18.60
CA GLY A 49 -13.58 24.30 -19.14
C GLY A 49 -14.34 24.71 -20.40
N GLY A 50 -14.55 26.01 -20.62
CA GLY A 50 -15.28 26.56 -21.77
C GLY A 50 -14.37 27.33 -22.72
N GLY A 51 -14.65 27.26 -24.03
CA GLY A 51 -13.85 27.93 -25.07
C GLY A 51 -12.44 27.35 -25.19
N ASP A 52 -11.41 28.21 -25.24
CA ASP A 52 -9.99 27.83 -25.29
C ASP A 52 -9.39 27.39 -23.94
N LEU A 53 -10.14 27.49 -22.83
CA LEU A 53 -9.63 27.21 -21.50
C LEU A 53 -9.95 25.76 -21.07
N HIS A 54 -8.99 24.85 -21.22
CA HIS A 54 -9.04 23.51 -20.63
C HIS A 54 -8.37 23.54 -19.25
N ILE A 55 -9.14 23.43 -18.15
CA ILE A 55 -8.54 23.29 -16.82
C ILE A 55 -8.17 21.82 -16.65
N ALA A 56 -6.90 21.50 -16.93
CA ALA A 56 -6.39 20.15 -16.70
C ALA A 56 -6.54 19.76 -15.23
N HIS A 57 -6.94 18.51 -14.95
CA HIS A 57 -6.91 17.97 -13.59
C HIS A 57 -5.49 18.00 -12.98
N ALA A 58 -4.47 18.18 -13.83
CA ALA A 58 -3.08 18.48 -13.45
C ALA A 58 -2.92 19.77 -12.60
N LEU A 59 -3.80 20.77 -12.76
CA LEU A 59 -3.77 21.95 -11.90
C LEU A 59 -4.20 21.60 -10.48
N TRP A 60 -5.30 20.87 -10.34
CA TRP A 60 -5.78 20.36 -9.07
C TRP A 60 -4.79 19.37 -8.45
N SER A 61 -4.10 18.58 -9.28
CA SER A 61 -3.04 17.69 -8.80
C SER A 61 -1.91 18.46 -8.12
N GLY A 62 -1.41 19.52 -8.77
CA GLY A 62 -0.36 20.39 -8.23
C GLY A 62 -0.81 21.07 -6.94
N ALA A 63 -2.04 21.60 -6.91
CA ALA A 63 -2.60 22.27 -5.75
C ALA A 63 -2.73 21.33 -4.53
N LEU A 64 -3.22 20.10 -4.73
CA LEU A 64 -3.37 19.12 -3.65
C LEU A 64 -2.00 18.64 -3.12
N MET A 65 -1.02 18.43 -4.00
CA MET A 65 0.35 18.09 -3.58
C MET A 65 1.01 19.25 -2.82
N MET A 66 0.82 20.49 -3.28
CA MET A 66 1.29 21.68 -2.55
C MET A 66 0.63 21.78 -1.17
N LEU A 67 -0.69 21.58 -1.09
CA LEU A 67 -1.41 21.58 0.19
C LEU A 67 -0.90 20.48 1.13
N ALA A 68 -0.55 19.30 0.61
CA ALA A 68 0.06 18.24 1.40
C ALA A 68 1.39 18.66 2.03
N LEU A 69 2.25 19.38 1.28
CA LEU A 69 3.50 19.94 1.79
C LEU A 69 3.23 21.00 2.87
N LEU A 70 2.31 21.93 2.62
CA LEU A 70 1.94 22.98 3.58
C LEU A 70 1.40 22.38 4.89
N VAL A 71 0.53 21.38 4.82
CA VAL A 71 0.03 20.66 6.01
C VAL A 71 1.18 20.01 6.77
N GLY A 72 2.15 19.42 6.06
CA GLY A 72 3.33 18.79 6.66
C GLY A 72 4.26 19.78 7.37
N TRP A 73 4.33 21.03 6.91
CA TRP A 73 5.16 22.09 7.51
C TRP A 73 4.45 22.86 8.62
N MET A 74 3.16 23.15 8.46
CA MET A 74 2.42 24.04 9.36
C MET A 74 1.86 23.34 10.59
N VAL A 75 1.67 22.01 10.54
CA VAL A 75 0.90 21.31 11.58
C VAL A 75 1.62 20.08 12.12
N ILE A 76 1.78 20.02 13.44
CA ILE A 76 2.31 18.84 14.12
C ILE A 76 1.22 17.82 14.47
N GLY A 77 1.59 16.55 14.39
CA GLY A 77 0.76 15.43 14.85
C GLY A 77 0.43 14.42 13.76
N SER A 78 -0.26 13.37 14.15
CA SER A 78 -0.55 12.24 13.26
C SER A 78 -1.70 12.47 12.29
N ARG A 79 -2.76 13.15 12.74
CA ARG A 79 -3.92 13.45 11.87
C ARG A 79 -3.55 14.36 10.69
N PRO A 80 -2.81 15.47 10.88
CA PRO A 80 -2.34 16.29 9.76
C PRO A 80 -1.39 15.52 8.84
N ARG A 81 -0.53 14.65 9.39
CA ARG A 81 0.32 13.77 8.58
C ARG A 81 -0.49 12.81 7.72
N SER A 82 -1.54 12.19 8.27
CA SER A 82 -2.45 11.35 7.50
C SER A 82 -3.19 12.15 6.43
N LEU A 83 -3.61 13.39 6.74
CA LEU A 83 -4.21 14.29 5.75
C LEU A 83 -3.22 14.61 4.63
N ALA A 84 -1.96 14.91 4.93
CA ALA A 84 -0.92 15.14 3.92
C ALA A 84 -0.70 13.91 3.04
N VAL A 85 -0.71 12.70 3.61
CA VAL A 85 -0.63 11.44 2.84
C VAL A 85 -1.83 11.29 1.90
N VAL A 86 -3.03 11.63 2.35
CA VAL A 86 -4.25 11.57 1.54
C VAL A 86 -4.22 12.60 0.42
N LEU A 87 -4.00 13.87 0.75
CA LEU A 87 -3.94 14.96 -0.23
C LEU A 87 -2.82 14.75 -1.25
N GLY A 88 -1.65 14.34 -0.78
CA GLY A 88 -0.52 14.02 -1.64
C GLY A 88 -0.82 12.84 -2.55
N GLY A 89 -1.44 11.78 -2.02
CA GLY A 89 -1.82 10.60 -2.81
C GLY A 89 -2.86 10.94 -3.87
N ILE A 90 -3.92 11.70 -3.53
CA ILE A 90 -4.93 12.14 -4.50
C ILE A 90 -4.29 13.04 -5.56
N GLY A 91 -3.52 14.05 -5.14
CA GLY A 91 -2.84 14.94 -6.06
C GLY A 91 -1.93 14.16 -7.00
N PHE A 92 -1.06 13.30 -6.47
CA PHE A 92 -0.18 12.48 -7.29
C PHE A 92 -0.94 11.54 -8.24
N GLY A 93 -2.04 10.92 -7.78
CA GLY A 93 -2.88 10.08 -8.62
C GLY A 93 -3.51 10.83 -9.79
N LEU A 94 -4.09 12.02 -9.54
CA LEU A 94 -4.64 12.89 -10.60
C LEU A 94 -3.56 13.32 -11.60
N PHE A 95 -2.34 13.61 -11.12
CA PHE A 95 -1.22 13.93 -11.99
C PHE A 95 -0.87 12.75 -12.91
N LEU A 96 -0.77 11.54 -12.34
CA LEU A 96 -0.46 10.34 -13.10
C LEU A 96 -1.51 9.98 -14.13
N ASP A 97 -2.78 10.21 -13.84
CA ASP A 97 -3.88 9.91 -14.76
C ASP A 97 -3.77 10.71 -16.08
N GLU A 98 -3.29 11.95 -15.99
CA GLU A 98 -3.10 12.85 -17.13
C GLU A 98 -1.74 12.68 -17.84
N VAL A 99 -0.85 11.80 -17.36
CA VAL A 99 0.48 11.58 -17.97
C VAL A 99 0.38 11.20 -19.46
N GLY A 100 -0.64 10.44 -19.85
CA GLY A 100 -0.86 10.10 -21.27
C GLY A 100 -1.00 11.34 -22.16
N LYS A 101 -1.78 12.34 -21.70
CA LYS A 101 -1.97 13.60 -22.44
C LYS A 101 -0.66 14.37 -22.59
N PHE A 102 0.17 14.42 -21.56
CA PHE A 102 1.39 15.24 -21.58
C PHE A 102 2.59 14.57 -22.27
N VAL A 103 2.55 13.25 -22.47
CA VAL A 103 3.63 12.52 -23.14
C VAL A 103 3.47 12.58 -24.67
N THR A 104 2.25 12.78 -25.18
CA THR A 104 1.98 12.83 -26.63
C THR A 104 1.72 14.25 -27.11
N LYS A 105 2.13 14.56 -28.34
CA LYS A 105 1.77 15.84 -28.99
C LYS A 105 0.27 15.98 -29.23
N ASP A 106 -0.44 14.84 -29.33
CA ASP A 106 -1.86 14.77 -29.66
C ASP A 106 -2.79 14.67 -28.44
N ASN A 107 -2.26 14.75 -27.21
CA ASN A 107 -3.00 14.64 -25.95
C ASN A 107 -3.81 13.34 -25.78
N ASP A 108 -3.26 12.20 -26.20
CA ASP A 108 -3.91 10.89 -26.09
C ASP A 108 -3.85 10.31 -24.66
N TYR A 109 -5.02 10.14 -24.04
CA TYR A 109 -5.18 9.58 -22.70
C TYR A 109 -4.77 8.11 -22.57
N PHE A 110 -4.82 7.39 -23.69
CA PHE A 110 -4.62 5.95 -23.79
C PHE A 110 -3.29 5.59 -24.45
N TYR A 111 -2.37 6.56 -24.53
CA TYR A 111 -1.05 6.32 -25.07
C TYR A 111 -0.37 5.15 -24.33
N GLY A 112 -0.08 4.07 -25.05
CA GLY A 112 0.43 2.81 -24.48
C GLY A 112 1.59 3.00 -23.48
N PRO A 113 2.60 3.83 -23.78
CA PRO A 113 3.69 4.13 -22.84
C PRO A 113 3.30 4.85 -21.54
N ALA A 114 2.13 5.48 -21.46
CA ALA A 114 1.65 6.12 -20.22
C ALA A 114 1.45 5.06 -19.11
N ALA A 115 0.94 3.88 -19.47
CA ALA A 115 0.83 2.72 -18.58
C ALA A 115 2.17 2.38 -17.91
N GLU A 116 3.21 2.40 -18.73
CA GLU A 116 4.56 1.98 -18.39
C GLU A 116 5.21 3.00 -17.46
N ILE A 117 5.05 4.29 -17.74
CA ILE A 117 5.54 5.39 -16.90
C ILE A 117 4.86 5.33 -15.52
N MET A 118 3.54 5.20 -15.48
CA MET A 118 2.80 5.06 -14.21
C MET A 118 3.31 3.84 -13.43
N TYR A 119 3.46 2.69 -14.10
CA TYR A 119 3.91 1.45 -13.48
C TYR A 119 5.32 1.56 -12.90
N ILE A 120 6.27 2.06 -13.68
CA ILE A 120 7.66 2.22 -13.25
C ILE A 120 7.72 3.13 -12.03
N LEU A 121 6.98 4.25 -12.05
CA LEU A 121 7.02 5.21 -10.95
C LEU A 121 6.37 4.67 -9.67
N VAL A 122 5.22 4.00 -9.77
CA VAL A 122 4.58 3.30 -8.63
C VAL A 122 5.51 2.23 -8.06
N CYS A 123 6.12 1.41 -8.93
CA CYS A 123 7.07 0.39 -8.53
C CYS A 123 8.30 1.00 -7.86
N LEU A 124 8.84 2.10 -8.39
CA LEU A 124 10.01 2.78 -7.86
C LEU A 124 9.73 3.36 -6.47
N ILE A 125 8.56 3.94 -6.24
CA ILE A 125 8.17 4.46 -4.92
C ILE A 125 8.02 3.30 -3.91
N LEU A 126 7.33 2.22 -4.28
CA LEU A 126 7.14 1.06 -3.40
C LEU A 126 8.46 0.32 -3.12
N ALA A 127 9.24 0.06 -4.16
CA ALA A 127 10.54 -0.59 -4.06
C ALA A 127 11.52 0.27 -3.27
N GLY A 128 11.57 1.58 -3.53
CA GLY A 128 12.37 2.54 -2.77
C GLY A 128 11.99 2.56 -1.29
N ALA A 129 10.70 2.65 -0.97
CA ALA A 129 10.22 2.61 0.41
C ALA A 129 10.59 1.29 1.13
N ARG A 130 10.52 0.15 0.41
CA ARG A 130 10.93 -1.15 0.97
C ARG A 130 12.43 -1.30 1.08
N LEU A 131 13.20 -0.84 0.10
CA LEU A 131 14.66 -0.89 0.09
C LEU A 131 15.24 -0.14 1.29
N VAL A 132 14.70 1.04 1.59
CA VAL A 132 15.07 1.84 2.78
C VAL A 132 14.91 1.06 4.09
N ARG A 133 13.99 0.08 4.15
CA ARG A 133 13.78 -0.78 5.32
C ARG A 133 14.56 -2.10 5.26
N ALA A 134 14.73 -2.67 4.08
CA ALA A 134 15.39 -3.97 3.88
C ALA A 134 16.89 -3.90 4.18
N ILE A 135 17.54 -2.75 3.94
CA ILE A 135 18.99 -2.61 4.09
C ILE A 135 19.42 -2.72 5.57
N ARG A 136 18.64 -2.18 6.51
CA ARG A 136 18.98 -2.16 7.95
C ARG A 136 17.72 -2.21 8.81
N PRO A 137 17.68 -3.03 9.89
CA PRO A 137 16.64 -2.88 10.91
C PRO A 137 16.71 -1.48 11.56
N LEU A 138 15.62 -1.05 12.20
CA LEU A 138 15.62 0.21 12.95
C LEU A 138 16.64 0.13 14.09
N SER A 139 17.48 1.17 14.19
CA SER A 139 18.42 1.32 15.30
C SER A 139 17.70 1.71 16.59
N ALA A 140 18.34 1.49 17.74
CA ALA A 140 17.80 1.91 19.05
C ALA A 140 17.40 3.40 19.05
N ARG A 141 18.21 4.24 18.40
CA ARG A 141 17.97 5.69 18.26
C ARG A 141 16.76 5.99 17.41
N GLU A 142 16.59 5.32 16.27
CA GLU A 142 15.41 5.50 15.40
C GLU A 142 14.12 5.06 16.08
N CYS A 143 14.17 3.97 16.85
CA CYS A 143 13.04 3.52 17.65
C CYS A 143 12.69 4.54 18.73
N LEU A 144 13.67 5.00 19.50
CA LEU A 144 13.46 5.99 20.56
C LEU A 144 12.95 7.34 20.00
N ALA A 145 13.53 7.82 18.90
CA ALA A 145 13.07 9.04 18.21
C ALA A 145 11.64 8.88 17.65
N SER A 146 11.31 7.70 17.09
CA SER A 146 9.95 7.40 16.63
C SER A 146 8.95 7.37 17.79
N SER A 147 9.34 6.81 18.93
CA SER A 147 8.53 6.82 20.17
C SER A 147 8.32 8.24 20.70
N ALA A 148 9.38 9.06 20.72
CA ALA A 148 9.28 10.45 21.13
C ALA A 148 8.32 11.24 20.22
N ALA A 149 8.37 11.01 18.90
CA ALA A 149 7.44 11.63 17.97
C ALA A 149 5.97 11.20 18.19
N ILE A 150 5.73 9.95 18.65
CA ILE A 150 4.39 9.50 19.09
C ILE A 150 4.00 10.19 20.39
N ALA A 151 4.92 10.33 21.34
CA ALA A 151 4.69 11.02 22.60
C ALA A 151 4.31 12.49 22.40
N THR A 152 4.96 13.19 21.45
CA THR A 152 4.60 14.56 21.06
C THR A 152 3.14 14.68 20.60
N ASP A 153 2.62 13.70 19.85
CA ASP A 153 1.21 13.66 19.45
C ASP A 153 0.30 13.51 20.68
N GLY A 154 0.74 12.74 21.68
CA GLY A 154 0.06 12.57 22.96
C GLY A 154 0.01 13.80 23.83
N VAL A 155 1.11 14.55 23.90
CA VAL A 155 1.16 15.84 24.60
C VAL A 155 0.22 16.84 23.92
N ALA A 156 0.21 16.88 22.58
CA ALA A 156 -0.56 17.86 21.83
C ALA A 156 -2.09 17.61 21.90
N ARG A 157 -2.55 16.37 21.75
CA ARG A 157 -4.00 16.06 21.56
C ARG A 157 -4.47 14.75 22.20
N GLY A 158 -3.63 14.12 23.03
CA GLY A 158 -3.86 12.79 23.57
C GLY A 158 -3.53 11.66 22.59
N LEU A 159 -3.37 10.44 23.12
CA LEU A 159 -2.99 9.24 22.38
C LEU A 159 -4.11 8.19 22.37
N PRO A 160 -4.46 7.65 21.18
CA PRO A 160 -5.22 6.42 21.08
C PRO A 160 -4.42 5.23 21.62
N ASP A 161 -5.11 4.26 22.23
CA ASP A 161 -4.49 3.10 22.88
C ASP A 161 -3.55 2.32 21.94
N HIS A 162 -3.96 2.10 20.70
CA HIS A 162 -3.14 1.39 19.71
C HIS A 162 -1.81 2.12 19.38
N ARG A 163 -1.79 3.46 19.42
CA ARG A 163 -0.56 4.25 19.16
C ARG A 163 0.34 4.29 20.38
N ARG A 164 -0.27 4.33 21.57
CA ARG A 164 0.45 4.17 22.85
C ARG A 164 1.18 2.83 22.88
N GLU A 165 0.51 1.74 22.51
CA GLU A 165 1.11 0.41 22.44
C GLU A 165 2.28 0.33 21.43
N ILE A 166 2.15 0.97 20.26
CA ILE A 166 3.25 1.04 19.29
C ILE A 166 4.44 1.83 19.87
N GLY A 167 4.18 2.97 20.51
CA GLY A 167 5.21 3.78 21.15
C GLY A 167 5.95 3.02 22.25
N LEU A 168 5.22 2.33 23.13
CA LEU A 168 5.81 1.54 24.22
C LEU A 168 6.67 0.39 23.69
N ARG A 169 6.21 -0.34 22.67
CA ARG A 169 7.01 -1.40 22.02
C ARG A 169 8.30 -0.87 21.40
N LEU A 170 8.26 0.32 20.80
CA LEU A 170 9.45 0.95 20.23
C LEU A 170 10.43 1.41 21.34
N VAL A 171 9.93 1.86 22.49
CA VAL A 171 10.75 2.18 23.67
C VAL A 171 11.43 0.93 24.21
N GLU A 172 10.70 -0.17 24.37
CA GLU A 172 11.26 -1.46 24.83
C GLU A 172 12.33 -1.97 23.86
N TYR A 173 12.03 -1.96 22.56
CA TYR A 173 12.99 -2.37 21.53
C TYR A 173 14.25 -1.49 21.50
N ALA A 174 14.13 -0.21 21.86
CA ALA A 174 15.28 0.69 22.00
C ALA A 174 16.10 0.35 23.25
N ARG A 175 15.45 0.08 24.38
CA ARG A 175 16.10 -0.36 25.63
C ARG A 175 16.93 -1.63 25.41
N ASP A 176 16.33 -2.65 24.78
CA ASP A 176 17.00 -3.93 24.50
C ASP A 176 18.24 -3.79 23.59
N ARG A 177 18.34 -2.67 22.86
CA ARG A 177 19.46 -2.36 21.95
C ARG A 177 20.43 -1.32 22.52
N GLY A 178 20.38 -1.07 23.83
CA GLY A 178 21.33 -0.22 24.53
C GLY A 178 21.10 1.28 24.33
N ALA A 179 19.85 1.72 24.13
CA ALA A 179 19.52 3.14 24.29
C ALA A 179 19.75 3.60 25.74
N SER A 180 20.00 4.90 25.93
CA SER A 180 20.16 5.49 27.26
C SER A 180 18.94 5.19 28.14
N THR A 181 19.16 4.64 29.33
CA THR A 181 18.08 4.31 30.27
C THR A 181 17.24 5.53 30.61
N ASP A 182 17.89 6.69 30.83
CA ASP A 182 17.21 7.92 31.17
C ASP A 182 16.27 8.37 30.04
N ASP A 183 16.76 8.42 28.79
CA ASP A 183 15.94 8.84 27.64
C ASP A 183 14.76 7.89 27.41
N VAL A 184 14.99 6.59 27.59
CA VAL A 184 13.96 5.55 27.50
C VAL A 184 12.86 5.79 28.53
N GLU A 185 13.21 6.04 29.79
CA GLU A 185 12.21 6.29 30.85
C GLU A 185 11.48 7.62 30.66
N HIS A 186 12.16 8.69 30.23
CA HIS A 186 11.51 9.97 29.93
C HIS A 186 10.45 9.82 28.82
N VAL A 187 10.79 9.17 27.71
CA VAL A 187 9.84 8.95 26.61
C VAL A 187 8.72 8.01 27.04
N ARG A 188 9.02 6.97 27.82
CA ARG A 188 8.01 6.06 28.38
C ARG A 188 7.02 6.81 29.27
N ALA A 189 7.51 7.66 30.16
CA ALA A 189 6.69 8.46 31.05
C ALA A 189 5.72 9.37 30.26
N LEU A 190 6.21 10.05 29.22
CA LEU A 190 5.37 10.89 28.35
C LEU A 190 4.27 10.09 27.63
N LEU A 191 4.57 8.88 27.17
CA LEU A 191 3.57 8.01 26.52
C LEU A 191 2.49 7.53 27.50
N LEU A 192 2.87 7.24 28.75
CA LEU A 192 1.95 6.78 29.78
C LEU A 192 1.08 7.92 30.33
N SER A 193 1.66 9.11 30.50
CA SER A 193 0.97 10.30 31.03
C SER A 193 0.05 10.97 30.02
N ALA A 194 0.23 10.72 28.72
CA ALA A 194 -0.64 11.29 27.68
C ALA A 194 -2.12 10.93 27.91
N ALA A 195 -2.99 11.93 27.79
CA ALA A 195 -4.44 11.74 27.87
C ALA A 195 -4.94 10.74 26.81
N ARG A 196 -6.01 10.01 27.09
CA ARG A 196 -6.63 9.12 26.10
C ARG A 196 -7.32 9.94 25.03
N ALA A 197 -7.10 9.59 23.77
CA ALA A 197 -7.80 10.19 22.63
C ALA A 197 -8.49 9.14 21.78
N THR A 198 -9.64 9.49 21.22
CA THR A 198 -10.30 8.64 20.23
C THR A 198 -9.72 8.86 18.84
N ASP A 199 -9.61 7.78 18.06
CA ASP A 199 -9.23 7.84 16.65
C ASP A 199 -10.43 7.47 15.77
N ARG A 200 -11.05 8.49 15.16
CA ARG A 200 -12.19 8.32 14.23
C ARG A 200 -11.79 7.56 12.97
N GLY A 201 -10.57 7.75 12.46
CA GLY A 201 -10.07 7.05 11.27
C GLY A 201 -9.86 5.57 11.53
N TYR A 202 -9.27 5.22 12.68
CA TYR A 202 -9.15 3.84 13.12
C TYR A 202 -10.53 3.18 13.31
N ARG A 203 -11.51 3.89 13.90
CA ARG A 203 -12.89 3.41 14.03
C ARG A 203 -13.57 3.19 12.69
N ALA A 204 -13.44 4.13 11.75
CA ALA A 204 -14.00 4.01 10.41
C ALA A 204 -13.40 2.82 9.65
N ARG A 205 -12.08 2.65 9.71
CA ARG A 205 -11.40 1.47 9.13
C ARG A 205 -11.90 0.16 9.73
N ARG A 206 -12.04 0.09 11.06
CA ARG A 206 -12.57 -1.10 11.75
C ARG A 206 -14.04 -1.35 11.41
N TRP A 207 -14.82 -0.29 11.18
CA TRP A 207 -16.21 -0.39 10.75
C TRP A 207 -16.32 -0.87 9.29
N ALA A 208 -15.50 -0.35 8.37
CA ALA A 208 -15.45 -0.81 6.98
C ALA A 208 -15.12 -2.32 6.90
N GLN A 209 -14.24 -2.81 7.77
CA GLN A 209 -13.96 -4.26 7.88
C GLN A 209 -15.18 -5.08 8.35
N ARG A 210 -16.15 -4.48 9.05
CA ARG A 210 -17.42 -5.14 9.41
C ARG A 210 -18.42 -5.19 8.26
N LEU A 211 -18.23 -4.38 7.21
CA LEU A 211 -19.07 -4.47 6.01
C LEU A 211 -18.78 -5.74 5.20
N ILE A 212 -17.66 -6.44 5.46
CA ILE A 212 -17.36 -7.75 4.86
C ILE A 212 -18.45 -8.74 5.32
N PRO A 213 -19.28 -9.28 4.39
CA PRO A 213 -20.34 -10.23 4.71
C PRO A 213 -19.83 -11.43 5.52
N ASN A 214 -20.67 -11.97 6.41
CA ASN A 214 -20.30 -13.08 7.29
C ASN A 214 -19.80 -14.32 6.53
N VAL A 215 -20.30 -14.54 5.31
CA VAL A 215 -19.90 -15.65 4.43
C VAL A 215 -18.40 -15.58 4.07
N PHE A 216 -17.86 -14.38 3.87
CA PHE A 216 -16.45 -14.18 3.47
C PHE A 216 -15.48 -14.10 4.66
N ARG A 217 -15.98 -14.18 5.90
CA ARG A 217 -15.15 -14.22 7.12
C ARG A 217 -14.63 -15.62 7.44
N SER A 218 -15.12 -16.65 6.76
CA SER A 218 -14.69 -18.03 6.99
C SER A 218 -13.24 -18.25 6.53
N PRO A 219 -12.38 -18.87 7.36
CA PRO A 219 -11.01 -19.20 6.97
C PRO A 219 -10.93 -20.19 5.80
N LYS A 220 -12.05 -20.86 5.46
CA LYS A 220 -12.15 -21.74 4.29
C LYS A 220 -11.92 -21.04 2.95
N TRP A 221 -12.07 -19.71 2.90
CA TRP A 221 -11.79 -18.94 1.68
C TRP A 221 -10.29 -18.78 1.40
N VAL A 222 -9.41 -18.89 2.42
CA VAL A 222 -7.96 -18.66 2.23
C VAL A 222 -7.37 -19.65 1.24
N PRO A 223 -7.62 -20.97 1.32
CA PRO A 223 -7.12 -21.91 0.31
C PRO A 223 -7.64 -21.62 -1.10
N TRP A 224 -8.92 -21.30 -1.25
CA TRP A 224 -9.52 -21.00 -2.56
C TRP A 224 -8.92 -19.75 -3.19
N VAL A 225 -8.93 -18.62 -2.47
CA VAL A 225 -8.36 -17.35 -2.94
C VAL A 225 -6.87 -17.49 -3.20
N GLY A 226 -6.15 -18.19 -2.32
CA GLY A 226 -4.71 -18.39 -2.45
C GLY A 226 -4.33 -19.25 -3.65
N TRP A 227 -5.03 -20.36 -3.88
CA TRP A 227 -4.79 -21.19 -5.08
C TRP A 227 -5.29 -20.53 -6.36
N LEU A 228 -6.36 -19.76 -6.32
CA LEU A 228 -6.79 -18.95 -7.46
C LEU A 228 -5.73 -17.91 -7.84
N LEU A 229 -5.11 -17.25 -6.84
CA LEU A 229 -4.02 -16.31 -7.06
C LEU A 229 -2.79 -17.00 -7.67
N VAL A 230 -2.43 -18.19 -7.18
CA VAL A 230 -1.33 -19.00 -7.75
C VAL A 230 -1.66 -19.42 -9.19
N ALA A 231 -2.86 -19.93 -9.43
CA ALA A 231 -3.31 -20.35 -10.76
C ALA A 231 -3.32 -19.16 -11.73
N GLY A 232 -3.84 -18.01 -11.31
CA GLY A 232 -3.83 -16.78 -12.10
C GLY A 232 -2.42 -16.30 -12.42
N ALA A 233 -1.48 -16.39 -11.47
CA ALA A 233 -0.08 -16.03 -11.70
C ALA A 233 0.63 -17.01 -12.66
N VAL A 234 0.37 -18.31 -12.54
CA VAL A 234 0.91 -19.35 -13.45
C VAL A 234 0.35 -19.17 -14.86
N LEU A 235 -0.98 -19.06 -14.99
CA LEU A 235 -1.64 -18.84 -16.28
C LEU A 235 -1.18 -17.53 -16.91
N GLY A 236 -1.06 -16.47 -16.12
CA GLY A 236 -0.48 -15.21 -16.55
C GLY A 236 0.92 -15.41 -17.12
N LEU A 237 1.85 -16.04 -16.39
CA LEU A 237 3.19 -16.32 -16.89
C LEU A 237 3.16 -17.11 -18.20
N LEU A 238 2.35 -18.17 -18.28
CA LEU A 238 2.24 -19.02 -19.45
C LEU A 238 1.71 -18.25 -20.67
N PHE A 239 0.61 -17.53 -20.53
CA PHE A 239 0.00 -16.79 -21.65
C PHE A 239 0.88 -15.61 -22.12
N HIS A 240 1.51 -14.86 -21.20
CA HIS A 240 2.41 -13.79 -21.61
C HIS A 240 3.69 -14.34 -22.26
N ALA A 241 4.27 -15.42 -21.72
CA ALA A 241 5.45 -16.06 -22.33
C ALA A 241 5.13 -16.65 -23.71
N LEU A 242 3.97 -17.29 -23.85
CA LEU A 242 3.49 -17.84 -25.12
C LEU A 242 3.24 -16.75 -26.15
N GLY A 243 2.56 -15.66 -25.76
CA GLY A 243 2.34 -14.50 -26.63
C GLY A 243 3.64 -13.88 -27.13
N ILE A 244 4.65 -13.76 -26.25
CA ILE A 244 5.99 -13.28 -26.63
C ILE A 244 6.68 -14.26 -27.59
N ALA A 245 6.64 -15.57 -27.29
CA ALA A 245 7.30 -16.59 -28.09
C ALA A 245 6.70 -16.75 -29.49
N LEU A 246 5.38 -16.59 -29.62
CA LEU A 246 4.67 -16.65 -30.90
C LEU A 246 4.74 -15.35 -31.70
N GLY A 247 5.30 -14.27 -31.14
CA GLY A 247 5.32 -12.94 -31.78
C GLY A 247 3.96 -12.23 -31.77
N GLY A 248 3.04 -12.67 -30.91
CA GLY A 248 1.63 -12.32 -30.94
C GLY A 248 0.81 -13.36 -31.71
N TYR A 249 -0.36 -13.71 -31.18
CA TYR A 249 -1.25 -14.69 -31.81
C TYR A 249 -2.70 -14.25 -31.66
N PHE A 250 -3.42 -14.21 -32.79
CA PHE A 250 -4.81 -13.82 -32.85
C PHE A 250 -5.59 -15.00 -33.44
N TYR A 251 -6.50 -15.54 -32.65
CA TYR A 251 -7.44 -16.57 -33.09
C TYR A 251 -8.86 -16.07 -32.85
N GLN A 252 -9.69 -16.08 -33.89
CA GLN A 252 -11.07 -15.65 -33.80
C GLN A 252 -11.96 -16.71 -34.45
N ASP A 253 -12.91 -17.21 -33.67
CA ASP A 253 -14.02 -18.06 -34.11
C ASP A 253 -15.35 -17.40 -33.70
N SER A 254 -16.45 -17.89 -34.26
CA SER A 254 -17.85 -17.45 -34.05
C SER A 254 -18.28 -17.34 -32.58
N HIS A 255 -17.59 -18.01 -31.66
CA HIS A 255 -17.89 -17.97 -30.22
C HIS A 255 -16.72 -17.53 -29.34
N VAL A 256 -15.48 -17.51 -29.83
CA VAL A 256 -14.29 -17.26 -29.00
C VAL A 256 -13.22 -16.49 -29.79
N SER A 257 -12.78 -15.36 -29.23
CA SER A 257 -11.59 -14.62 -29.68
C SER A 257 -10.47 -14.73 -28.64
N ILE A 258 -9.34 -15.34 -29.01
CA ILE A 258 -8.13 -15.43 -28.18
C ILE A 258 -7.07 -14.50 -28.77
N HIS A 259 -6.73 -13.45 -28.03
CA HIS A 259 -5.69 -12.51 -28.42
C HIS A 259 -4.53 -12.64 -27.43
N LEU A 260 -3.41 -13.16 -27.92
CA LEU A 260 -2.13 -13.19 -27.22
C LEU A 260 -1.30 -12.01 -27.70
N ALA A 261 -1.12 -11.03 -26.84
CA ALA A 261 -0.26 -9.90 -27.15
C ALA A 261 1.20 -10.36 -27.30
N GLY A 262 1.88 -9.83 -28.32
CA GLY A 262 3.29 -10.09 -28.56
C GLY A 262 4.21 -9.40 -27.55
N LYS A 263 5.48 -9.24 -27.91
CA LYS A 263 6.47 -8.52 -27.08
C LYS A 263 6.17 -7.02 -27.05
N THR A 264 5.57 -6.56 -25.96
CA THR A 264 5.33 -5.15 -25.65
C THR A 264 5.82 -4.88 -24.22
N PRO A 265 6.11 -3.63 -23.84
CA PRO A 265 6.55 -3.39 -22.47
C PRO A 265 5.44 -3.68 -21.45
N ALA A 266 4.16 -3.47 -21.82
CA ALA A 266 3.01 -3.91 -21.02
C ALA A 266 3.00 -5.43 -20.74
N THR A 267 3.25 -6.27 -21.76
CA THR A 267 3.31 -7.74 -21.55
C THR A 267 4.51 -8.16 -20.70
N ILE A 268 5.65 -7.48 -20.83
CA ILE A 268 6.82 -7.71 -19.97
C ILE A 268 6.49 -7.34 -18.51
N ILE A 269 5.86 -6.18 -18.30
CA ILE A 269 5.46 -5.70 -16.98
C ILE A 269 4.49 -6.70 -16.31
N LEU A 270 3.45 -7.13 -17.02
CA LEU A 270 2.48 -8.11 -16.52
C LEU A 270 3.15 -9.46 -16.21
N MET A 271 4.09 -9.89 -17.04
CA MET A 271 4.87 -11.12 -16.82
C MET A 271 5.73 -11.02 -15.55
N VAL A 272 6.40 -9.87 -15.32
CA VAL A 272 7.14 -9.60 -14.07
C VAL A 272 6.21 -9.57 -12.86
N GLY A 273 5.06 -8.90 -12.97
CA GLY A 273 4.04 -8.86 -11.92
C GLY A 273 3.51 -10.25 -11.56
N ALA A 274 3.28 -11.10 -12.56
CA ALA A 274 2.88 -12.49 -12.38
C ALA A 274 4.00 -13.33 -11.73
N ALA A 275 5.26 -13.16 -12.15
CA ALA A 275 6.41 -13.82 -11.52
C ALA A 275 6.55 -13.45 -10.03
N LEU A 276 6.47 -12.16 -9.71
CA LEU A 276 6.53 -11.68 -8.33
C LEU A 276 5.36 -12.21 -7.50
N THR A 277 4.14 -12.18 -8.05
CA THR A 277 2.96 -12.74 -7.39
C THR A 277 3.13 -14.23 -7.11
N LEU A 278 3.63 -15.01 -8.08
CA LEU A 278 3.88 -16.44 -7.92
C LEU A 278 4.94 -16.71 -6.86
N ALA A 279 6.05 -15.97 -6.89
CA ALA A 279 7.14 -16.09 -5.92
C ALA A 279 6.70 -15.80 -4.47
N MET A 280 5.64 -15.00 -4.28
CA MET A 280 5.07 -14.73 -2.97
C MET A 280 3.95 -15.71 -2.60
N ALA A 281 3.04 -16.00 -3.53
CA ALA A 281 1.84 -16.79 -3.28
C ALA A 281 2.14 -18.29 -3.14
N LEU A 282 3.01 -18.86 -3.97
CA LEU A 282 3.29 -20.30 -3.95
C LEU A 282 3.97 -20.76 -2.65
N PRO A 283 5.06 -20.13 -2.18
CA PRO A 283 5.67 -20.51 -0.90
C PRO A 283 4.72 -20.28 0.27
N ALA A 284 3.92 -19.21 0.24
CA ALA A 284 2.91 -18.94 1.24
C ALA A 284 1.84 -20.04 1.30
N MET A 285 1.35 -20.52 0.15
CA MET A 285 0.35 -21.58 0.08
C MET A 285 0.87 -22.94 0.52
N ILE A 286 2.13 -23.27 0.18
CA ILE A 286 2.79 -24.49 0.65
C ILE A 286 2.98 -24.43 2.18
N ALA A 287 3.43 -23.29 2.71
CA ALA A 287 3.66 -23.11 4.13
C ALA A 287 2.37 -22.99 4.96
N LEU A 288 1.26 -22.53 4.38
CA LEU A 288 -0.04 -22.41 5.07
C LEU A 288 -0.50 -23.75 5.65
N ARG A 289 -0.15 -24.87 5.00
CA ARG A 289 -0.46 -26.22 5.47
C ARG A 289 0.53 -26.76 6.51
N ARG A 290 1.70 -26.12 6.65
CA ARG A 290 2.85 -26.63 7.41
C ARG A 290 3.18 -25.79 8.64
N THR A 291 2.58 -24.62 8.81
CA THR A 291 2.95 -23.71 9.90
C THR A 291 1.75 -22.94 10.44
N THR A 292 1.73 -22.72 11.75
CA THR A 292 0.72 -21.90 12.46
C THR A 292 1.11 -20.42 12.59
N THR A 293 2.28 -20.04 12.07
CA THR A 293 2.80 -18.68 12.17
C THR A 293 2.11 -17.75 11.16
N LEU A 294 2.23 -16.44 11.41
CA LEU A 294 1.55 -15.39 10.64
C LEU A 294 2.19 -15.06 9.28
N TRP A 295 3.43 -15.48 9.04
CA TRP A 295 4.18 -15.05 7.86
C TRP A 295 3.54 -15.51 6.53
N PRO A 296 2.98 -16.74 6.38
CA PRO A 296 2.41 -17.17 5.10
C PRO A 296 1.20 -16.30 4.72
N LEU A 297 0.32 -16.00 5.67
CA LEU A 297 -0.82 -15.12 5.46
C LEU A 297 -0.40 -13.69 5.09
N ARG A 298 0.63 -13.16 5.74
CA ARG A 298 1.18 -11.82 5.40
C ARG A 298 1.77 -11.80 4.00
N LEU A 299 2.53 -12.84 3.63
CA LEU A 299 3.13 -12.95 2.32
C LEU A 299 2.06 -13.10 1.22
N LEU A 300 1.04 -13.92 1.46
CA LEU A 300 -0.08 -14.11 0.55
C LEU A 300 -0.88 -12.82 0.35
N ARG A 301 -1.18 -12.09 1.43
CA ARG A 301 -1.80 -10.75 1.35
C ARG A 301 -0.95 -9.78 0.53
N THR A 302 0.36 -9.81 0.73
CA THR A 302 1.27 -8.91 -0.01
C THR A 302 1.32 -9.28 -1.50
N GLY A 303 1.33 -10.58 -1.83
CA GLY A 303 1.23 -11.06 -3.21
C GLY A 303 -0.09 -10.65 -3.88
N ALA A 304 -1.21 -10.76 -3.17
CA ALA A 304 -2.51 -10.31 -3.66
C ALA A 304 -2.56 -8.79 -3.88
N LEU A 305 -1.92 -8.00 -3.01
CA LEU A 305 -1.78 -6.56 -3.19
C LEU A 305 -0.95 -6.22 -4.43
N VAL A 306 0.19 -6.90 -4.62
CA VAL A 306 1.06 -6.74 -5.80
C VAL A 306 0.27 -7.07 -7.06
N PHE A 307 -0.33 -8.25 -7.14
CA PHE A 307 -1.20 -8.65 -8.26
C PHE A 307 -2.27 -7.62 -8.56
N THR A 308 -3.08 -7.26 -7.57
CA THR A 308 -4.23 -6.37 -7.76
C THR A 308 -3.81 -4.99 -8.25
N LEU A 309 -2.82 -4.37 -7.60
CA LEU A 309 -2.43 -3.00 -7.91
C LEU A 309 -1.64 -2.90 -9.22
N LEU A 310 -0.68 -3.80 -9.42
CA LEU A 310 0.21 -3.77 -10.59
C LEU A 310 -0.52 -4.18 -11.86
N SER A 311 -1.32 -5.26 -11.80
CA SER A 311 -2.10 -5.70 -12.95
C SER A 311 -3.19 -4.68 -13.29
N ALA A 312 -3.89 -4.11 -12.30
CA ALA A 312 -4.92 -3.12 -12.57
C ALA A 312 -4.37 -1.89 -13.30
N LEU A 313 -3.18 -1.40 -12.94
CA LEU A 313 -2.59 -0.23 -13.59
C LEU A 313 -2.33 -0.46 -15.09
N VAL A 314 -1.81 -1.63 -15.44
CA VAL A 314 -1.52 -1.98 -16.83
C VAL A 314 -2.79 -2.27 -17.59
N HIS A 315 -3.66 -3.16 -17.08
CA HIS A 315 -4.92 -3.50 -17.74
C HIS A 315 -5.80 -2.26 -17.92
N PHE A 316 -5.85 -1.33 -16.96
CA PHE A 316 -6.66 -0.13 -17.13
C PHE A 316 -6.10 0.77 -18.24
N ALA A 317 -4.78 0.81 -18.40
CA ALA A 317 -4.15 1.60 -19.43
C ALA A 317 -4.25 0.97 -20.82
N THR A 318 -4.24 -0.37 -20.93
CA THR A 318 -4.30 -1.08 -22.22
C THR A 318 -5.69 -1.52 -22.64
N GLU A 319 -6.54 -1.89 -21.68
CA GLU A 319 -7.87 -2.50 -21.90
C GLU A 319 -9.02 -1.65 -21.35
N GLY A 320 -8.73 -0.52 -20.69
CA GLY A 320 -9.74 0.39 -20.16
C GLY A 320 -10.65 -0.29 -19.13
N PHE A 321 -11.97 -0.30 -19.39
CA PHE A 321 -12.98 -0.80 -18.45
C PHE A 321 -12.93 -2.32 -18.24
N ALA A 322 -12.42 -3.11 -19.20
CA ALA A 322 -12.30 -4.56 -19.03
C ALA A 322 -11.43 -4.94 -17.81
N ALA A 323 -10.51 -4.04 -17.41
CA ALA A 323 -9.69 -4.16 -16.22
C ALA A 323 -10.47 -4.18 -14.89
N LEU A 324 -11.71 -3.65 -14.84
CA LEU A 324 -12.51 -3.61 -13.62
C LEU A 324 -12.89 -4.99 -13.11
N ILE A 325 -13.05 -5.98 -14.00
CA ILE A 325 -13.33 -7.35 -13.61
C ILE A 325 -12.11 -7.91 -12.86
N THR A 326 -10.93 -7.82 -13.47
CA THR A 326 -9.66 -8.26 -12.87
C THR A 326 -9.36 -7.53 -11.56
N LEU A 327 -9.58 -6.22 -11.53
CA LEU A 327 -9.44 -5.40 -10.31
C LEU A 327 -10.41 -5.85 -9.22
N SER A 328 -11.67 -6.11 -9.54
CA SER A 328 -12.70 -6.53 -8.58
C SER A 328 -12.36 -7.88 -7.96
N ILE A 329 -11.90 -8.84 -8.78
CA ILE A 329 -11.41 -10.15 -8.31
C ILE A 329 -10.21 -9.98 -7.39
N GLY A 330 -9.24 -9.14 -7.78
CA GLY A 330 -8.07 -8.84 -6.97
C GLY A 330 -8.41 -8.18 -5.62
N LEU A 331 -9.26 -7.16 -5.63
CA LEU A 331 -9.72 -6.46 -4.42
C LEU A 331 -10.50 -7.38 -3.49
N PHE A 332 -11.34 -8.25 -4.05
CA PHE A 332 -12.05 -9.27 -3.28
C PHE A 332 -11.09 -10.23 -2.57
N GLY A 333 -10.10 -10.76 -3.31
CA GLY A 333 -9.06 -11.61 -2.73
C GLY A 333 -8.24 -10.89 -1.65
N LEU A 334 -7.84 -9.64 -1.92
CA LEU A 334 -7.10 -8.80 -0.99
C LEU A 334 -7.91 -8.50 0.28
N ALA A 335 -9.22 -8.26 0.18
CA ALA A 335 -10.10 -8.01 1.31
C ALA A 335 -10.19 -9.22 2.23
N ILE A 336 -10.40 -10.42 1.66
CA ILE A 336 -10.42 -11.68 2.41
C ILE A 336 -9.09 -11.90 3.13
N LEU A 337 -7.97 -11.79 2.41
CA LEU A 337 -6.65 -12.03 2.98
C LEU A 337 -6.30 -11.00 4.05
N SER A 338 -6.65 -9.73 3.85
CA SER A 338 -6.44 -8.67 4.84
C SER A 338 -7.23 -8.93 6.12
N TYR A 339 -8.50 -9.33 6.00
CA TYR A 339 -9.33 -9.70 7.15
C TYR A 339 -8.72 -10.88 7.94
N GLN A 340 -8.27 -11.93 7.24
CA GLN A 340 -7.71 -13.11 7.90
C GLN A 340 -6.37 -12.82 8.58
N VAL A 341 -5.53 -11.94 8.01
CA VAL A 341 -4.32 -11.45 8.67
C VAL A 341 -4.66 -10.72 9.97
N ASP A 342 -5.67 -9.85 9.97
CA ASP A 342 -6.07 -9.09 11.15
C ASP A 342 -6.63 -10.00 12.25
N VAL A 343 -7.48 -10.98 11.88
CA VAL A 343 -8.02 -11.98 12.82
C VAL A 343 -6.90 -12.84 13.41
N ALA A 344 -5.98 -13.32 12.57
CA ALA A 344 -4.87 -14.14 13.02
C ALA A 344 -3.91 -13.33 13.93
N ALA A 345 -3.67 -12.06 13.61
CA ALA A 345 -2.86 -11.18 14.44
C ALA A 345 -3.48 -10.91 15.82
N GLN A 346 -4.81 -10.76 15.88
CA GLN A 346 -5.53 -10.63 17.15
C GLN A 346 -5.46 -11.91 18.00
N ARG A 347 -5.54 -13.09 17.37
CA ARG A 347 -5.41 -14.37 18.08
C ARG A 347 -4.00 -14.62 18.61
N ALA A 348 -2.98 -14.12 17.91
CA ALA A 348 -1.58 -14.25 18.31
C ALA A 348 -1.14 -13.20 19.36
N ALA A 349 -1.95 -12.16 19.60
CA ALA A 349 -1.65 -11.20 20.66
C ALA A 349 -1.86 -11.86 22.04
N PRO A 350 -0.91 -11.73 22.98
CA PRO A 350 -1.08 -12.25 24.32
C PRO A 350 -2.34 -11.64 24.96
N ARG A 351 -3.23 -12.49 25.49
CA ARG A 351 -4.40 -12.00 26.24
C ARG A 351 -3.89 -11.23 27.46
N PRO A 352 -4.48 -10.06 27.78
CA PRO A 352 -4.16 -9.41 29.04
C PRO A 352 -4.44 -10.41 30.17
N PRO A 353 -3.62 -10.44 31.23
CA PRO A 353 -3.90 -11.27 32.39
C PRO A 353 -5.32 -10.94 32.83
N THR A 354 -6.19 -11.95 32.81
CA THR A 354 -7.50 -11.85 33.44
C THR A 354 -7.22 -11.53 34.89
N GLY A 355 -7.48 -10.29 35.28
CA GLY A 355 -7.46 -9.91 36.69
C GLY A 355 -8.30 -10.93 37.44
N SER A 356 -7.69 -11.54 38.45
CA SER A 356 -8.39 -12.15 39.56
C SER A 356 -9.41 -11.13 40.08
N ALA A 357 -10.65 -11.25 39.64
CA ALA A 357 -11.76 -10.78 40.44
C ALA A 357 -11.83 -11.76 41.61
N GLU A 358 -11.49 -11.23 42.79
CA GLU A 358 -11.86 -11.83 44.08
C GLU A 358 -13.36 -12.11 44.16
#